data_AF-A0A520BAI9-F1
#
_entry.id   AF-A0A520BAI9-F1
#
_cell.length_a   1.000
_cell.length_b   1.000
_cell.length_c   1.000
_cell.angle_alpha   90.00
_cell.angle_beta   90.00
_cell.angle_gamma   90.00
#
_symmetry.space_group_name_H-M   'P 1'
#
loop_
_entity.id
_entity.type
_entity.pdbx_description
1 polymer ?
#
loop_
_entity_poly.entity_id
_entity_poly.type
_entity_poly.pdbx_seq_one_letter_code
_entity_poly.pdbx_strand_id
1 'polypeptide(L)'
;MHPNALLELAAELIAAVNKLDAPADATVSAFFRHHKNLGQRERASIAETVYAMLRERLKFQNLAQSGSGPVARRLAILAWRGSPTFLRGALSPQEQLWLD
;
A
#
# COMPACT_ATOMS: atom_id res chain seq x y z
N MET A 1 -1.91 1.69 -15.05
CA MET A 1 -2.62 0.53 -14.48
C MET A 1 -3.99 0.96 -13.93
N HIS A 2 -4.95 0.04 -13.77
CA HIS A 2 -6.24 0.34 -13.13
C HIS A 2 -6.02 0.71 -11.64
N PRO A 3 -6.72 1.74 -11.09
CA PRO A 3 -6.48 2.22 -9.73
C PRO A 3 -6.51 1.16 -8.63
N ASN A 4 -7.55 0.33 -8.62
CA ASN A 4 -7.67 -0.76 -7.65
C ASN A 4 -6.47 -1.71 -7.70
N ALA A 5 -5.99 -2.05 -8.90
CA ALA A 5 -4.94 -3.04 -9.05
C ALA A 5 -3.59 -2.52 -8.52
N LEU A 6 -3.31 -1.21 -8.63
CA LEU A 6 -2.09 -0.64 -8.06
C LEU A 6 -2.13 -0.59 -6.53
N LEU A 7 -3.31 -0.32 -5.95
CA LEU A 7 -3.53 -0.36 -4.51
C LEU A 7 -3.38 -1.78 -3.94
N GLU A 8 -3.87 -2.79 -4.67
CA GLU A 8 -3.67 -4.21 -4.30
C GLU A 8 -2.19 -4.59 -4.30
N LEU A 9 -1.40 -4.18 -5.31
CA LEU A 9 0.05 -4.42 -5.29
C LEU A 9 0.75 -3.76 -4.11
N ALA A 10 0.31 -2.55 -3.70
CA ALA A 10 0.83 -1.92 -2.49
C ALA A 10 0.46 -2.74 -1.24
N ALA A 11 -0.76 -3.26 -1.15
CA ALA A 11 -1.19 -4.14 -0.06
C ALA A 11 -0.40 -5.45 -0.02
N GLU A 12 -0.18 -6.09 -1.18
CA GLU A 12 0.65 -7.30 -1.30
C GLU A 12 2.08 -7.05 -0.81
N LEU A 13 2.71 -5.95 -1.23
CA LEU A 13 4.05 -5.61 -0.78
C LEU A 13 4.09 -5.27 0.71
N ILE A 14 3.08 -4.56 1.24
CA ILE A 14 2.94 -4.33 2.69
C ILE A 14 2.85 -5.65 3.45
N ALA A 15 2.06 -6.60 2.97
CA ALA A 15 1.95 -7.92 3.58
C ALA A 15 3.30 -8.65 3.56
N ALA A 16 4.05 -8.56 2.45
CA ALA A 16 5.38 -9.16 2.33
C ALA A 16 6.40 -8.54 3.29
N VAL A 17 6.52 -7.21 3.35
CA VAL A 17 7.48 -6.56 4.27
C VAL A 17 7.12 -6.78 5.74
N ASN A 18 5.83 -6.97 6.06
CA ASN A 18 5.37 -7.23 7.42
C ASN A 18 5.72 -8.63 7.93
N LYS A 19 6.12 -9.57 7.06
CA LYS A 19 6.65 -10.87 7.48
C LYS A 19 8.02 -10.74 8.15
N LEU A 20 8.77 -9.68 7.84
CA LEU A 20 10.11 -9.43 8.38
C LEU A 20 11.14 -10.54 8.07
N ASP A 21 10.93 -11.32 7.01
CA ASP A 21 11.85 -12.39 6.59
C ASP A 21 13.19 -11.86 6.01
N ALA A 22 13.21 -10.60 5.57
CA ALA A 22 14.37 -9.94 4.97
C ALA A 22 14.29 -8.41 5.16
N PRO A 23 15.38 -7.66 4.95
CA PRO A 23 15.35 -6.20 4.96
C PRO A 23 14.31 -5.65 3.96
N ALA A 24 13.59 -4.60 4.35
CA ALA A 24 12.51 -4.02 3.54
C ALA A 24 12.98 -3.69 2.11
N ASP A 25 14.16 -3.07 1.97
CA ASP A 25 14.72 -2.69 0.67
C ASP A 25 14.96 -3.90 -0.24
N ALA A 26 15.40 -5.03 0.32
CA ALA A 26 15.60 -6.27 -0.42
C ALA A 26 14.26 -6.83 -0.91
N THR A 27 13.23 -6.83 -0.06
CA THR A 27 11.88 -7.28 -0.39
C THR A 27 11.23 -6.38 -1.45
N VAL A 28 11.32 -5.06 -1.32
CA VAL A 28 10.81 -4.07 -2.29
C VAL A 28 11.52 -4.25 -3.65
N SER A 29 12.84 -4.39 -3.64
CA SER A 29 13.62 -4.61 -4.86
C SER A 29 13.24 -5.93 -5.54
N ALA A 30 13.10 -7.01 -4.78
CA ALA A 30 12.66 -8.31 -5.29
C ALA A 30 11.25 -8.22 -5.87
N PHE A 31 10.32 -7.54 -5.20
CA PHE A 31 8.96 -7.35 -5.66
C PHE A 31 8.91 -6.67 -7.04
N PHE A 32 9.64 -5.57 -7.23
CA PHE A 32 9.67 -4.89 -8.53
C PHE A 32 10.40 -5.65 -9.64
N ARG A 33 11.32 -6.57 -9.29
CA ARG A 33 11.91 -7.49 -10.28
C ARG A 33 10.89 -8.51 -10.82
N HIS A 34 9.93 -8.92 -10.00
CA HIS A 34 8.83 -9.81 -10.41
C HIS A 34 7.70 -9.06 -11.16
N HIS A 35 7.55 -7.75 -10.91
CA HIS A 35 6.52 -6.89 -11.53
C HIS A 35 7.11 -5.94 -12.58
N LYS A 36 7.70 -6.52 -13.64
CA LYS A 36 8.44 -5.76 -14.67
C LYS A 36 7.57 -4.77 -15.47
N ASN A 37 6.26 -5.03 -15.55
CA ASN A 37 5.27 -4.21 -16.23
C ASN A 37 4.94 -2.89 -15.52
N LEU A 38 5.34 -2.71 -14.26
CA LEU A 38 5.14 -1.45 -13.54
C LEU A 38 6.04 -0.35 -14.08
N GLY A 39 5.42 0.78 -14.47
CA GLY A 39 6.12 2.00 -14.85
C GLY A 39 6.75 2.73 -13.67
N GLN A 40 7.60 3.70 -13.96
CA GLN A 40 8.36 4.45 -12.93
C GLN A 40 7.45 5.12 -11.89
N ARG A 41 6.35 5.74 -12.31
CA ARG A 41 5.40 6.42 -11.41
C ARG A 41 4.67 5.45 -10.48
N GLU A 42 4.27 4.31 -11.02
CA GLU A 42 3.58 3.24 -10.27
C GLU A 42 4.51 2.65 -9.20
N ARG A 43 5.77 2.38 -9.56
CA ARG A 43 6.80 1.95 -8.62
C ARG A 43 7.05 2.98 -7.51
N ALA A 44 7.14 4.26 -7.88
CA ALA A 44 7.33 5.33 -6.90
C ALA A 44 6.17 5.39 -5.89
N SER A 45 4.92 5.39 -6.36
CA SER A 45 3.75 5.42 -5.46
C SER A 45 3.71 4.20 -4.53
N ILE A 46 3.99 2.99 -5.03
CA ILE A 46 4.04 1.78 -4.20
C ILE A 46 5.16 1.88 -3.16
N ALA A 47 6.39 2.20 -3.59
CA ALA A 47 7.55 2.25 -2.71
C ALA A 47 7.37 3.31 -1.61
N GLU A 48 6.96 4.53 -1.98
CA GLU A 48 6.73 5.60 -1.02
C GLU A 48 5.63 5.27 -0.02
N THR A 49 4.56 4.58 -0.46
CA THR A 49 3.49 4.09 0.41
C THR A 49 4.02 3.08 1.43
N VAL A 50 4.80 2.10 0.99
CA VAL A 50 5.39 1.08 1.87
C VAL A 50 6.35 1.72 2.89
N TYR A 51 7.23 2.61 2.44
CA TYR A 51 8.17 3.28 3.35
C TYR A 51 7.49 4.30 4.27
N ALA A 52 6.41 4.95 3.85
CA ALA A 52 5.59 5.76 4.75
C ALA A 52 4.98 4.88 5.85
N MET A 53 4.39 3.74 5.46
CA MET A 53 3.84 2.76 6.41
C MET A 53 4.89 2.29 7.42
N LEU A 54 6.09 1.92 6.95
CA LEU A 54 7.16 1.46 7.83
C LEU A 54 7.66 2.57 8.78
N ARG A 55 7.79 3.82 8.31
CA ARG A 55 8.27 4.95 9.12
C ARG A 55 7.30 5.35 10.23
N GLU A 56 6.00 5.30 9.96
CA GLU A 56 4.95 5.63 10.94
C GLU A 56 4.16 4.38 11.35
N ARG A 57 4.84 3.23 11.49
CA ARG A 57 4.21 1.90 11.65
C ARG A 57 3.15 1.84 12.75
N LEU A 58 3.46 2.34 13.94
CA LEU A 58 2.53 2.30 15.09
C LEU A 58 1.26 3.11 14.83
N LYS A 59 1.40 4.29 14.20
CA LYS A 59 0.26 5.15 13.83
C LYS A 59 -0.66 4.44 12.86
N PHE A 60 -0.12 3.92 11.76
CA PHE A 60 -0.94 3.27 10.73
C PHE A 60 -1.54 1.96 11.23
N GLN A 61 -0.82 1.19 12.06
CA GLN A 61 -1.38 -0.01 12.69
C GLN A 61 -2.53 0.31 13.63
N ASN A 62 -2.43 1.37 14.43
CA ASN A 62 -3.51 1.81 15.31
C ASN A 62 -4.75 2.23 14.51
N LEU A 63 -4.58 3.07 13.49
CA LEU A 63 -5.70 3.49 12.62
C LEU A 63 -6.34 2.29 11.90
N ALA A 64 -5.54 1.33 11.44
CA ALA A 64 -6.00 0.11 10.76
C ALA A 64 -6.69 -0.91 11.69
N GLN A 65 -6.81 -0.64 13.00
CA GLN A 65 -7.67 -1.43 13.89
C GLN A 65 -9.16 -1.23 13.56
N SER A 66 -9.50 -0.05 13.03
CA SER A 66 -10.82 0.25 12.48
C SER A 66 -10.91 -0.14 11.00
N GLY A 67 -12.10 0.02 10.41
CA GLY A 67 -12.36 -0.35 9.02
C GLY A 67 -12.61 -1.85 8.84
N SER A 68 -12.79 -2.28 7.60
CA SER A 68 -13.09 -3.68 7.24
C SER A 68 -12.09 -4.23 6.22
N GLY A 69 -12.13 -5.53 5.95
CA GLY A 69 -11.26 -6.19 4.96
C GLY A 69 -9.86 -6.58 5.45
N PRO A 70 -8.92 -6.88 4.55
CA PRO A 70 -7.55 -7.26 4.91
C PRO A 70 -6.76 -6.09 5.53
N VAL A 71 -6.01 -6.36 6.60
CA VAL A 71 -5.18 -5.34 7.30
C VAL A 71 -4.19 -4.69 6.34
N ALA A 72 -3.59 -5.47 5.43
CA ALA A 72 -2.62 -4.94 4.47
C ALA A 72 -3.24 -3.92 3.50
N ARG A 73 -4.50 -4.14 3.08
CA ARG A 73 -5.25 -3.19 2.25
C ARG A 73 -5.56 -1.92 3.02
N ARG A 74 -6.01 -2.03 4.27
CA ARG A 74 -6.21 -0.87 5.16
C ARG A 74 -4.93 -0.06 5.35
N LEU A 75 -3.80 -0.72 5.58
CA LEU A 75 -2.50 -0.05 5.69
C LEU A 75 -2.08 0.63 4.37
N ALA A 76 -2.32 -0.01 3.22
CA ALA A 76 -2.03 0.58 1.91
C ALA A 76 -2.86 1.85 1.66
N ILE A 77 -4.14 1.83 2.05
CA ILE A 77 -5.05 2.98 1.95
C ILE A 77 -4.56 4.12 2.83
N LEU A 78 -4.31 3.85 4.12
CA LEU A 78 -3.95 4.87 5.09
C LEU A 78 -2.58 5.50 4.82
N ALA A 79 -1.61 4.71 4.36
CA ALA A 79 -0.24 5.17 4.10
C ALA A 79 -0.01 5.67 2.68
N TRP A 80 -1.04 5.73 1.84
CA TRP A 80 -0.91 6.02 0.41
C TRP A 80 -0.15 7.32 0.13
N ARG A 81 0.89 7.23 -0.72
CA ARG A 81 1.70 8.37 -1.18
C ARG A 81 1.59 8.63 -2.69
N GLY A 82 0.61 8.02 -3.36
CA GLY A 82 0.25 8.37 -4.73
C GLY A 82 -0.75 9.52 -4.80
N SER A 83 -1.33 9.73 -5.97
CA SER A 83 -2.37 10.76 -6.16
C SER A 83 -3.62 10.47 -5.31
N PRO A 84 -4.19 11.47 -4.60
CA PRO A 84 -5.46 11.32 -3.87
C PRO A 84 -6.66 11.01 -4.77
N THR A 85 -6.68 11.55 -6.00
CA THR A 85 -7.76 11.25 -6.96
C THR A 85 -7.68 9.80 -7.44
N PHE A 86 -6.46 9.30 -7.60
CA PHE A 86 -6.21 7.91 -7.96
C PHE A 86 -6.63 6.97 -6.83
N LEU A 87 -6.30 7.31 -5.57
CA LEU A 87 -6.75 6.55 -4.41
C LEU A 87 -8.27 6.48 -4.36
N ARG A 88 -8.97 7.62 -4.47
CA ARG A 88 -10.45 7.65 -4.47
C ARG A 88 -11.06 6.73 -5.54
N GLY A 89 -10.46 6.66 -6.73
CA GLY A 89 -10.90 5.72 -7.78
C GLY A 89 -10.61 4.24 -7.50
N ALA A 90 -9.79 3.92 -6.50
CA ALA A 90 -9.46 2.56 -6.07
C ALA A 90 -10.29 2.08 -4.86
N LEU A 91 -10.90 3.00 -4.11
CA LEU A 91 -11.64 2.69 -2.89
C LEU A 91 -13.08 2.25 -3.19
N SER A 92 -13.52 1.21 -2.52
CA SER A 92 -14.94 0.86 -2.42
C SER A 92 -15.73 1.93 -1.66
N PRO A 93 -17.07 1.99 -1.79
CA PRO A 93 -17.89 2.94 -1.04
C PRO A 93 -17.70 2.85 0.48
N GLN A 94 -17.51 1.62 1.01
CA GLN A 94 -17.27 1.41 2.43
C GLN A 94 -15.91 1.98 2.87
N GLU A 95 -14.89 1.86 2.04
CA GLU A 95 -13.55 2.40 2.35
C GLU A 95 -13.50 3.92 2.23
N GLN A 96 -14.29 4.51 1.33
CA GLN A 96 -14.44 5.97 1.24
C GLN A 96 -15.10 6.49 2.52
N LEU A 97 -16.22 5.90 2.92
CA LEU A 97 -16.92 6.25 4.16
C LEU A 97 -16.05 6.09 5.41
N TRP A 98 -15.12 5.15 5.41
CA TRP A 98 -14.19 4.94 6.52
C TRP A 98 -13.14 6.06 6.65
N LEU A 99 -12.81 6.75 5.56
CA LEU A 99 -11.81 7.83 5.56
C LEU A 99 -12.39 9.23 5.78
N ASP A 100 -13.70 9.38 5.66
CA ASP A 100 -14.44 10.61 5.95
C ASP A 100 -14.60 10.82 7.47
#